data_AF-A0A957DM75-F1
#
_entry.id   AF-A0A957DM75-F1
#
_cell.length_a   1.000
_cell.length_b   1.000
_cell.length_c   1.000
_cell.angle_alpha   90.00
_cell.angle_beta   90.00
_cell.angle_gamma   90.00
#
_symmetry.space_group_name_H-M   'P 1'
#
loop_
_entity.id
_entity.type
_entity.pdbx_description
1 polymer ?
#
loop_
_entity_poly.entity_id
_entity_poly.type
_entity_poly.pdbx_seq_one_letter_code
_entity_poly.pdbx_strand_id
1 'polypeptide(L)'
;MTEEQTSSGTEFLIAEYQEIYLDHRRKREEGFQRLNFLITLTTTILGGLIVLFQLGSLSEIGFQLIALGATFFLIIVAWGTYDFTIYRDIYADKGLRAAARIRQYFLKQSPEIYPHLSWELNDEPTFFLKNNLSSIRRTTQIIFAFLCGLFIAIVVNLIGRNLTVTSISGTLVAVAVWAILLAYTKSQLTKASLSAMSEVRFPRLIDDSQEVKDDTNIQTDDADMTINAHED
;
A
#
# COMPACT_ATOMS: atom_id res chain seq x y z
N MET A 1 -6.40 -44.72 6.66
CA MET A 1 -6.28 -43.85 5.48
C MET A 1 -5.52 -44.65 4.45
N THR A 2 -6.14 -44.99 3.33
CA THR A 2 -5.51 -45.79 2.27
C THR A 2 -4.53 -44.90 1.49
N GLU A 3 -3.43 -45.46 0.96
CA GLU A 3 -2.40 -44.73 0.20
C GLU A 3 -2.99 -43.89 -0.96
N GLU A 4 -4.11 -44.35 -1.53
CA GLU A 4 -4.85 -43.67 -2.58
C GLU A 4 -5.46 -42.34 -2.13
N GLN A 5 -5.96 -42.25 -0.88
CA GLN A 5 -6.51 -40.99 -0.33
C GLN A 5 -5.43 -39.95 -0.06
N THR A 6 -4.22 -40.38 0.33
CA THR A 6 -3.09 -39.48 0.57
C THR A 6 -2.51 -38.90 -0.72
N SER A 7 -2.53 -39.66 -1.83
CA SER A 7 -2.13 -39.16 -3.15
C SER A 7 -3.04 -38.03 -3.63
N SER A 8 -4.37 -38.26 -3.57
CA SER A 8 -5.36 -37.26 -4.00
C SER A 8 -5.30 -35.96 -3.19
N GLY A 9 -5.13 -36.05 -1.86
CA GLY A 9 -4.98 -34.87 -1.01
C GLY A 9 -3.70 -34.07 -1.30
N THR A 10 -2.61 -34.76 -1.60
CA THR A 10 -1.31 -34.13 -1.94
C THR A 10 -1.39 -33.39 -3.27
N GLU A 11 -1.95 -34.02 -4.30
CA GLU A 11 -2.19 -33.41 -5.61
C GLU A 11 -3.05 -32.16 -5.50
N PHE A 12 -4.12 -32.21 -4.70
CA PHE A 12 -4.97 -31.05 -4.42
C PHE A 12 -4.18 -29.89 -3.79
N LEU A 13 -3.35 -30.15 -2.77
CA LEU A 13 -2.57 -29.10 -2.10
C LEU A 13 -1.51 -28.48 -3.03
N ILE A 14 -0.92 -29.26 -3.94
CA ILE A 14 0.01 -28.75 -4.95
C ILE A 14 -0.74 -27.84 -5.94
N ALA A 15 -1.91 -28.27 -6.41
CA ALA A 15 -2.74 -27.46 -7.32
C ALA A 15 -3.18 -26.14 -6.65
N GLU A 16 -3.67 -26.20 -5.40
CA GLU A 16 -4.05 -25.03 -4.62
C GLU A 16 -2.88 -24.06 -4.42
N TYR A 17 -1.68 -24.59 -4.15
CA TYR A 17 -0.46 -23.78 -4.02
C TYR A 17 -0.13 -23.03 -5.32
N GLN A 18 -0.25 -23.70 -6.46
CA GLN A 18 -0.02 -23.09 -7.78
C GLN A 18 -1.05 -22.00 -8.07
N GLU A 19 -2.34 -22.25 -7.81
CA GLU A 19 -3.41 -21.28 -7.99
C GLU A 19 -3.21 -20.03 -7.12
N ILE A 20 -2.83 -20.19 -5.85
CA ILE A 20 -2.51 -19.06 -4.96
C ILE A 20 -1.38 -18.20 -5.55
N TYR A 21 -0.34 -18.82 -6.09
CA TYR A 21 0.79 -18.10 -6.69
C TYR A 21 0.39 -17.36 -7.97
N LEU A 22 -0.42 -18.00 -8.83
CA LEU A 22 -0.95 -17.39 -10.04
C LEU A 22 -1.86 -16.21 -9.71
N ASP A 23 -2.78 -16.36 -8.76
CA ASP A 23 -3.67 -15.29 -8.30
C ASP A 23 -2.89 -14.11 -7.70
N HIS A 24 -1.85 -14.40 -6.90
CA HIS A 24 -0.97 -13.36 -6.37
C HIS A 24 -0.26 -12.57 -7.47
N ARG A 25 0.30 -13.24 -8.49
CA ARG A 25 0.92 -12.56 -9.64
C ARG A 25 -0.09 -11.72 -10.42
N ARG A 26 -1.26 -12.29 -10.71
CA ARG A 26 -2.34 -11.60 -11.43
C ARG A 26 -2.79 -10.34 -10.70
N LYS A 27 -3.06 -10.42 -9.39
CA LYS A 27 -3.44 -9.26 -8.57
C LYS A 27 -2.36 -8.19 -8.51
N ARG A 28 -1.08 -8.57 -8.47
CA ARG A 28 0.02 -7.60 -8.54
C ARG A 28 0.00 -6.84 -9.86
N GLU A 29 -0.14 -7.56 -10.97
CA GLU A 29 -0.23 -7.00 -12.32
C GLU A 29 -1.45 -6.08 -12.47
N GLU A 30 -2.63 -6.52 -12.05
CA GLU A 30 -3.85 -5.70 -12.03
C GLU A 30 -3.67 -4.39 -11.23
N GLY A 31 -2.95 -4.45 -10.10
CA GLY A 31 -2.60 -3.28 -9.30
C GLY A 31 -1.74 -2.27 -10.06
N PHE A 32 -0.74 -2.74 -10.82
CA PHE A 32 0.09 -1.88 -11.66
C PHE A 32 -0.71 -1.31 -12.84
N GLN A 33 -1.53 -2.12 -13.49
CA GLN A 33 -2.37 -1.68 -14.61
C GLN A 33 -3.36 -0.60 -14.20
N ARG A 34 -4.02 -0.76 -13.04
CA ARG A 34 -4.94 0.26 -12.51
C ARG A 34 -4.22 1.56 -12.14
N LEU A 35 -3.03 1.48 -11.54
CA LEU A 35 -2.23 2.68 -11.26
C LEU A 35 -1.81 3.39 -12.55
N ASN A 36 -1.31 2.66 -13.54
CA ASN A 36 -0.92 3.22 -14.84
C ASN A 36 -2.12 3.83 -15.57
N PHE A 37 -3.29 3.17 -15.50
CA PHE A 37 -4.53 3.71 -16.03
C PHE A 37 -4.90 5.03 -15.35
N LEU A 38 -4.84 5.11 -14.02
CA LEU A 38 -5.12 6.34 -13.28
C LEU A 38 -4.16 7.48 -13.66
N ILE A 39 -2.85 7.19 -13.74
CA ILE A 39 -1.84 8.18 -14.13
C ILE A 39 -2.09 8.67 -15.57
N THR A 40 -2.32 7.76 -16.50
CA THR A 40 -2.59 8.08 -17.91
C THR A 40 -3.86 8.90 -18.07
N LEU A 41 -4.92 8.51 -17.37
CA LEU A 41 -6.20 9.21 -17.40
C LEU A 41 -6.07 10.63 -16.81
N THR A 42 -5.40 10.75 -15.65
CA THR A 42 -5.16 12.03 -14.98
C THR A 42 -4.35 12.97 -15.86
N THR A 43 -3.24 12.49 -16.42
CA THR A 43 -2.38 13.28 -17.32
C THR A 43 -3.10 13.69 -18.60
N THR A 44 -3.87 12.79 -19.20
CA THR A 44 -4.67 13.08 -20.41
C THR A 44 -5.72 14.14 -20.14
N ILE A 45 -6.47 14.01 -19.05
CA ILE A 45 -7.54 14.96 -18.70
C ILE A 45 -6.94 16.33 -18.34
N LEU A 46 -5.91 16.38 -17.48
CA LEU A 46 -5.27 17.65 -17.11
C LEU A 46 -4.59 18.32 -18.32
N GLY A 47 -3.92 17.54 -19.18
CA GLY A 47 -3.35 18.04 -20.42
C GLY A 47 -4.40 18.58 -21.38
N GLY A 48 -5.53 17.86 -21.53
CA GLY A 48 -6.68 18.31 -22.30
C GLY A 48 -7.28 19.61 -21.78
N LEU A 49 -7.37 19.78 -20.46
CA LEU A 49 -7.81 21.03 -19.84
C LEU A 49 -6.84 22.19 -20.17
N ILE A 50 -5.52 21.96 -20.14
CA ILE A 50 -4.53 23.00 -20.50
C ILE A 50 -4.69 23.43 -21.96
N VAL A 51 -4.84 22.47 -22.89
CA VAL A 51 -5.08 22.78 -24.31
C VAL A 51 -6.39 23.56 -24.49
N LEU A 52 -7.46 23.12 -23.80
CA LEU A 52 -8.76 23.79 -23.85
C LEU A 52 -8.69 25.23 -23.32
N PHE A 53 -7.90 25.47 -22.28
CA PHE A 53 -7.65 26.82 -21.76
C PHE A 53 -6.93 27.71 -22.78
N GLN A 54 -5.91 27.18 -23.45
CA GLN A 54 -5.11 27.92 -24.44
C GLN A 54 -5.89 28.31 -25.70
N LEU A 55 -6.91 27.54 -26.08
CA LEU A 55 -7.75 27.87 -27.23
C LEU A 55 -8.59 29.15 -27.02
N GLY A 56 -8.77 29.60 -25.77
CA GLY A 56 -9.48 30.85 -25.46
C GLY A 56 -10.97 30.87 -25.85
N SER A 57 -11.53 29.73 -26.28
CA SER A 57 -12.90 29.61 -26.78
C SER A 57 -13.96 29.59 -25.68
N LEU A 58 -13.54 29.47 -24.41
CA LEU A 58 -14.43 29.38 -23.26
C LEU A 58 -14.29 30.62 -22.38
N SER A 59 -15.41 31.02 -21.78
CA SER A 59 -15.37 31.97 -20.66
C SER A 59 -14.59 31.38 -19.50
N GLU A 60 -13.95 32.24 -18.70
CA GLU A 60 -13.19 31.84 -17.51
C GLU A 60 -14.03 30.95 -16.57
N ILE A 61 -15.28 31.31 -16.36
CA ILE A 61 -16.23 30.56 -15.53
C ILE A 61 -16.57 29.21 -16.18
N GLY A 62 -16.82 29.19 -17.50
CA GLY A 62 -17.10 27.95 -18.22
C GLY A 62 -15.95 26.95 -18.15
N PHE A 63 -14.72 27.44 -18.29
CA PHE A 63 -13.52 26.63 -18.11
C PHE A 63 -13.42 26.06 -16.68
N GLN A 64 -13.62 26.88 -15.65
CA GLN A 64 -13.56 26.44 -14.26
C GLN A 64 -14.62 25.37 -13.94
N LEU A 65 -15.84 25.49 -14.49
CA LEU A 65 -16.89 24.47 -14.31
C LEU A 65 -16.51 23.13 -14.98
N ILE A 66 -15.93 23.17 -16.18
CA ILE A 66 -15.45 21.97 -16.88
C ILE A 66 -14.30 21.33 -16.10
N ALA A 67 -13.34 22.13 -15.63
CA ALA A 67 -12.22 21.66 -14.82
C ALA A 67 -12.70 21.04 -13.50
N LEU A 68 -13.74 21.61 -12.87
CA LEU A 68 -14.35 21.08 -11.66
C LEU A 68 -14.98 19.70 -11.91
N GLY A 69 -15.77 19.56 -12.97
CA GLY A 69 -16.39 18.29 -13.36
C GLY A 69 -15.36 17.20 -13.71
N ALA A 70 -14.32 17.57 -14.47
CA ALA A 70 -13.23 16.68 -14.82
C ALA A 70 -12.44 16.20 -13.60
N THR A 71 -12.12 17.12 -12.68
CA THR A 71 -11.40 16.78 -11.43
C THR A 71 -12.26 15.91 -10.52
N PHE A 72 -13.56 16.17 -10.42
CA PHE A 72 -14.48 15.33 -9.64
C PHE A 72 -14.54 13.90 -10.18
N PHE A 73 -14.64 13.74 -11.50
CA PHE A 73 -14.58 12.43 -12.14
C PHE A 73 -13.27 11.69 -11.82
N LEU A 74 -12.13 12.38 -11.90
CA LEU A 74 -10.83 11.81 -11.53
C LEU A 74 -10.77 11.39 -10.06
N ILE A 75 -11.36 12.15 -9.14
CA ILE A 75 -11.44 11.78 -7.71
C ILE A 75 -12.18 10.46 -7.53
N ILE A 76 -13.30 10.24 -8.22
CA ILE A 76 -14.06 8.97 -8.15
C ILE A 76 -13.20 7.79 -8.60
N VAL A 77 -12.52 7.94 -9.74
CA VAL A 77 -11.64 6.88 -10.29
C VAL A 77 -10.44 6.63 -9.36
N ALA A 78 -9.84 7.68 -8.82
CA ALA A 78 -8.73 7.60 -7.89
C ALA A 78 -9.14 6.92 -6.58
N TRP A 79 -10.34 7.19 -6.06
CA TRP A 79 -10.90 6.53 -4.87
C TRP A 79 -11.01 5.02 -5.08
N GLY A 80 -11.66 4.61 -6.18
CA GLY A 80 -11.83 3.18 -6.49
C GLY A 80 -10.50 2.46 -6.69
N THR A 81 -9.51 3.15 -7.30
CA THR A 81 -8.16 2.61 -7.45
C THR A 81 -7.46 2.47 -6.09
N TYR A 82 -7.58 3.48 -5.22
CA TYR A 82 -6.98 3.46 -3.89
C TYR A 82 -7.55 2.34 -3.03
N ASP A 83 -8.87 2.22 -2.98
CA ASP A 83 -9.58 1.19 -2.23
C ASP A 83 -9.18 -0.22 -2.70
N PHE A 84 -9.12 -0.44 -4.03
CA PHE A 84 -8.62 -1.68 -4.59
C PHE A 84 -7.20 -2.03 -4.11
N THR A 85 -6.29 -1.06 -3.99
CA THR A 85 -4.92 -1.35 -3.51
C THR A 85 -4.88 -1.82 -2.06
N ILE A 86 -5.80 -1.35 -1.20
CA ILE A 86 -5.91 -1.81 0.19
C ILE A 86 -6.37 -3.26 0.21
N TYR A 87 -7.48 -3.56 -0.49
CA TYR A 87 -8.01 -4.92 -0.56
C TYR A 87 -6.98 -5.90 -1.14
N ARG A 88 -6.32 -5.52 -2.23
CA ARG A 88 -5.28 -6.32 -2.87
C ARG A 88 -4.19 -6.73 -1.88
N ASP A 89 -3.71 -5.80 -1.05
CA ASP A 89 -2.64 -6.09 -0.10
C ASP A 89 -3.11 -7.03 1.03
N ILE A 90 -4.36 -6.88 1.50
CA ILE A 90 -4.98 -7.80 2.46
C ILE A 90 -5.14 -9.20 1.86
N TYR A 91 -5.60 -9.31 0.62
CA TYR A 91 -5.76 -10.61 -0.06
C TYR A 91 -4.41 -11.25 -0.40
N ALA A 92 -3.40 -10.47 -0.76
CA ALA A 92 -2.05 -10.96 -0.99
C ALA A 92 -1.48 -11.59 0.29
N ASP A 93 -1.64 -10.94 1.43
CA ASP A 93 -1.26 -11.50 2.73
C ASP A 93 -1.98 -12.82 3.03
N LYS A 94 -3.30 -12.87 2.85
CA LYS A 94 -4.10 -14.11 3.02
C LYS A 94 -3.57 -15.25 2.16
N GLY A 95 -3.26 -14.99 0.89
CA GLY A 95 -2.68 -15.97 -0.03
C GLY A 95 -1.31 -16.45 0.43
N LEU A 96 -0.42 -15.55 0.84
CA LEU A 96 0.91 -15.88 1.34
C LEU A 96 0.86 -16.75 2.61
N ARG A 97 -0.04 -16.44 3.54
CA ARG A 97 -0.28 -17.25 4.75
C ARG A 97 -0.82 -18.64 4.41
N ALA A 98 -1.76 -18.74 3.47
CA ALA A 98 -2.27 -20.02 3.00
C ALA A 98 -1.16 -20.87 2.36
N ALA A 99 -0.33 -20.27 1.51
CA ALA A 99 0.83 -20.93 0.90
C ALA A 99 1.85 -21.40 1.96
N ALA A 100 2.08 -20.62 3.02
CA ALA A 100 2.95 -21.02 4.13
C ALA A 100 2.41 -22.24 4.87
N ARG A 101 1.10 -22.32 5.13
CA ARG A 101 0.47 -23.51 5.73
C ARG A 101 0.63 -24.76 4.88
N ILE A 102 0.53 -24.63 3.55
CA ILE A 102 0.76 -25.75 2.63
C ILE A 102 2.23 -26.18 2.68
N ARG A 103 3.18 -25.24 2.67
CA ARG A 103 4.62 -25.56 2.84
C ARG A 103 4.90 -26.29 4.16
N GLN A 104 4.28 -25.84 5.25
CA GLN A 104 4.39 -26.49 6.56
C GLN A 104 3.85 -27.92 6.55
N TYR A 105 2.74 -28.17 5.84
CA TYR A 105 2.22 -29.52 5.67
C TYR A 105 3.25 -30.44 5.00
N PHE A 106 3.86 -30.00 3.90
CA PHE A 106 4.90 -30.78 3.20
C PHE A 106 6.18 -30.95 4.02
N LEU A 107 6.61 -29.91 4.73
CA LEU A 107 7.78 -29.96 5.59
C LEU A 107 7.63 -30.99 6.71
N LYS A 108 6.43 -31.11 7.29
CA LYS A 108 6.14 -32.12 8.32
C LYS A 108 6.20 -33.55 7.77
N GLN A 109 5.91 -33.76 6.49
CA GLN A 109 5.97 -35.08 5.86
C GLN A 109 7.37 -35.43 5.35
N SER A 110 8.13 -34.43 4.90
CA SER A 110 9.47 -34.63 4.35
C SER A 110 10.42 -33.54 4.86
N PRO A 111 10.96 -33.67 6.09
CA PRO A 111 11.82 -32.64 6.68
C PRO A 111 13.08 -32.34 5.87
N GLU A 112 13.54 -33.30 5.07
CA GLU A 112 14.70 -33.20 4.18
C GLU A 112 14.58 -32.07 3.15
N ILE A 113 13.37 -31.60 2.85
CA ILE A 113 13.17 -30.49 1.90
C ILE A 113 13.46 -29.12 2.50
N TYR A 114 13.56 -29.01 3.83
CA TYR A 114 13.79 -27.74 4.53
C TYR A 114 14.90 -26.85 3.93
N PRO A 115 16.13 -27.34 3.70
CA PRO A 115 17.21 -26.52 3.12
C PRO A 115 16.92 -26.04 1.70
N HIS A 116 15.95 -26.62 1.01
CA HIS A 116 15.56 -26.25 -0.35
C HIS A 116 14.38 -25.25 -0.38
N LEU A 117 13.74 -24.96 0.77
CA LEU A 117 12.66 -24.00 0.86
C LEU A 117 13.22 -22.58 1.03
N SER A 118 13.09 -21.75 -0.01
CA SER A 118 13.60 -20.37 -0.01
C SER A 118 12.62 -19.32 0.53
N TRP A 119 11.43 -19.73 0.98
CA TRP A 119 10.33 -18.82 1.35
C TRP A 119 9.86 -19.04 2.77
N GLU A 120 9.17 -18.04 3.33
CA GLU A 120 8.68 -18.05 4.70
C GLU A 120 7.75 -19.24 4.98
N LEU A 121 7.93 -19.85 6.15
CA LEU A 121 7.17 -21.03 6.59
C LEU A 121 6.16 -20.69 7.70
N ASN A 122 6.25 -19.51 8.29
CA ASN A 122 5.26 -19.05 9.27
C ASN A 122 4.01 -18.56 8.54
N ASP A 123 2.85 -18.73 9.17
CA ASP A 123 1.58 -18.20 8.67
C ASP A 123 1.15 -16.92 9.40
N GLU A 124 2.12 -16.20 9.94
CA GLU A 124 1.92 -14.88 10.54
C GLU A 124 1.59 -13.81 9.48
N PRO A 125 0.98 -12.69 9.90
CA PRO A 125 0.82 -11.53 9.02
C PRO A 125 2.19 -11.07 8.50
N THR A 126 2.26 -10.91 7.18
CA THR A 126 3.47 -10.56 6.47
C THR A 126 3.99 -9.19 6.88
N PHE A 127 5.30 -8.98 6.73
CA PHE A 127 5.94 -7.69 6.99
C PHE A 127 5.28 -6.54 6.23
N PHE A 128 4.84 -6.78 4.99
CA PHE A 128 4.16 -5.77 4.17
C PHE A 128 2.81 -5.33 4.74
N LEU A 129 2.05 -6.27 5.32
CA LEU A 129 0.78 -5.98 5.98
C LEU A 129 1.01 -5.21 7.29
N LYS A 130 1.99 -5.62 8.10
CA LYS A 130 2.33 -4.98 9.38
C LYS A 130 2.86 -3.54 9.21
N ASN A 131 3.74 -3.30 8.23
CA ASN A 131 4.47 -2.04 8.10
C ASN A 131 3.92 -1.05 7.05
N ASN A 132 2.83 -1.39 6.36
CA ASN A 132 2.19 -0.46 5.40
C ASN A 132 3.18 0.07 4.32
N LEU A 133 3.96 -0.83 3.69
CA LEU A 133 5.06 -0.47 2.77
C LEU A 133 4.71 -0.60 1.27
N SER A 134 3.44 -0.54 0.91
CA SER A 134 3.02 -0.69 -0.50
C SER A 134 3.24 0.61 -1.28
N SER A 135 4.23 0.59 -2.18
CA SER A 135 4.56 1.75 -3.04
C SER A 135 3.41 2.15 -3.96
N ILE A 136 2.67 1.18 -4.49
CA ILE A 136 1.50 1.42 -5.36
C ILE A 136 0.43 2.18 -4.58
N ARG A 137 0.07 1.72 -3.37
CA ARG A 137 -0.91 2.39 -2.51
C ARG A 137 -0.50 3.83 -2.19
N ARG A 138 0.76 4.04 -1.79
CA ARG A 138 1.28 5.39 -1.48
C ARG A 138 1.18 6.33 -2.67
N THR A 139 1.50 5.83 -3.87
CA THR A 139 1.39 6.62 -5.11
C THR A 139 -0.06 7.00 -5.39
N THR A 140 -0.99 6.04 -5.32
CA THR A 140 -2.43 6.32 -5.50
C THR A 140 -2.98 7.29 -4.46
N GLN A 141 -2.55 7.16 -3.20
CA GLN A 141 -2.92 8.06 -2.10
C GLN A 141 -2.49 9.50 -2.38
N ILE A 142 -1.26 9.69 -2.88
CA ILE A 142 -0.73 11.01 -3.23
C ILE A 142 -1.54 11.61 -4.38
N ILE A 143 -1.78 10.85 -5.46
CA ILE A 143 -2.57 11.31 -6.61
C ILE A 143 -3.98 11.72 -6.15
N PHE A 144 -4.65 10.88 -5.36
CA PHE A 144 -5.98 11.19 -4.83
C PHE A 144 -6.00 12.47 -4.00
N ALA A 145 -5.05 12.62 -3.07
CA ALA A 145 -4.94 13.80 -2.22
C ALA A 145 -4.71 15.09 -3.04
N PHE A 146 -3.85 15.03 -4.05
CA PHE A 146 -3.63 16.15 -4.97
C PHE A 146 -4.88 16.51 -5.76
N LEU A 147 -5.65 15.53 -6.25
CA LEU A 147 -6.90 15.77 -6.95
C LEU A 147 -7.95 16.44 -6.04
N CYS A 148 -8.07 16.00 -4.78
CA CYS A 148 -8.94 16.66 -3.81
C CYS A 148 -8.51 18.11 -3.52
N GLY A 149 -7.19 18.35 -3.35
CA GLY A 149 -6.66 19.70 -3.17
C GLY A 149 -6.93 20.60 -4.37
N LEU A 150 -6.72 20.08 -5.60
CA LEU A 150 -7.01 20.79 -6.84
C LEU A 150 -8.50 21.12 -6.97
N PHE A 151 -9.38 20.17 -6.63
CA PHE A 151 -10.82 20.39 -6.64
C PHE A 151 -11.23 21.55 -5.72
N ILE A 152 -10.74 21.57 -4.48
CA ILE A 152 -11.03 22.67 -3.56
C ILE A 152 -10.41 23.98 -4.01
N ALA A 153 -9.20 23.96 -4.58
CA ALA A 153 -8.59 25.16 -5.15
C ALA A 153 -9.48 25.78 -6.24
N ILE A 154 -10.03 24.97 -7.15
CA ILE A 154 -10.96 25.46 -8.19
C ILE A 154 -12.21 26.09 -7.56
N VAL A 155 -12.79 25.45 -6.53
CA VAL A 155 -13.96 25.98 -5.80
C VAL A 155 -13.65 27.33 -5.12
N VAL A 156 -12.51 27.44 -4.45
CA VAL A 156 -12.11 28.69 -3.78
C VAL A 156 -11.84 29.80 -4.79
N ASN A 157 -11.23 29.46 -5.93
CA ASN A 157 -10.95 30.43 -6.99
C ASN A 157 -12.25 31.01 -7.60
N LEU A 158 -13.31 30.20 -7.71
CA LEU A 158 -14.63 30.65 -8.17
C LEU A 158 -15.24 31.74 -7.28
N ILE A 159 -14.91 31.77 -5.98
CA ILE A 159 -15.49 32.70 -5.01
C ILE A 159 -14.66 34.00 -4.95
N GLY A 160 -13.35 33.90 -4.75
CA GLY A 160 -12.51 35.03 -4.34
C GLY A 160 -11.46 35.49 -5.34
N ARG A 161 -11.20 34.73 -6.42
CA ARG A 161 -10.16 34.95 -7.43
C ARG A 161 -8.77 35.34 -6.88
N ASN A 162 -8.49 35.02 -5.62
CA ASN A 162 -7.22 35.30 -4.98
C ASN A 162 -6.34 34.05 -5.09
N LEU A 163 -5.30 34.16 -5.92
CA LEU A 163 -4.39 33.04 -6.20
C LEU A 163 -3.71 32.53 -4.94
N THR A 164 -3.28 33.42 -4.05
CA THR A 164 -2.62 33.05 -2.78
C THR A 164 -3.54 32.23 -1.89
N VAL A 165 -4.77 32.68 -1.69
CA VAL A 165 -5.77 31.96 -0.89
C VAL A 165 -6.10 30.60 -1.51
N THR A 166 -6.26 30.59 -2.84
CA THR A 166 -6.53 29.38 -3.62
C THR A 166 -5.43 28.32 -3.45
N SER A 167 -4.16 28.70 -3.65
CA SER A 167 -3.02 27.79 -3.53
C SER A 167 -2.84 27.25 -2.10
N ILE A 168 -3.01 28.11 -1.09
CA ILE A 168 -2.93 27.71 0.32
C ILE A 168 -4.05 26.72 0.65
N SER A 169 -5.30 27.04 0.27
CA SER A 169 -6.45 26.17 0.55
C SER A 169 -6.31 24.78 -0.10
N GLY A 170 -5.88 24.71 -1.36
CA GLY A 170 -5.69 23.44 -2.06
C GLY A 170 -4.60 22.59 -1.44
N THR A 171 -3.48 23.21 -1.05
CA THR A 171 -2.36 22.53 -0.39
C THR A 171 -2.76 21.98 0.98
N LEU A 172 -3.43 22.79 1.80
CA LEU A 172 -3.91 22.37 3.12
C LEU A 172 -4.88 21.19 3.01
N VAL A 173 -5.81 21.23 2.05
CA VAL A 173 -6.72 20.11 1.82
C VAL A 173 -5.98 18.86 1.35
N ALA A 174 -5.03 18.98 0.41
CA ALA A 174 -4.25 17.83 -0.04
C ALA A 174 -3.51 17.15 1.12
N VAL A 175 -2.86 17.93 1.99
CA VAL A 175 -2.17 17.40 3.19
C VAL A 175 -3.16 16.75 4.16
N ALA A 176 -4.30 17.39 4.42
CA ALA A 176 -5.33 16.85 5.32
C ALA A 176 -5.91 15.53 4.79
N VAL A 177 -6.27 15.48 3.50
CA VAL A 177 -6.78 14.26 2.85
C VAL A 177 -5.72 13.17 2.86
N TRP A 178 -4.46 13.50 2.57
CA TRP A 178 -3.37 12.53 2.63
C TRP A 178 -3.22 11.93 4.04
N ALA A 179 -3.29 12.74 5.09
CA ALA A 179 -3.22 12.27 6.47
C ALA A 179 -4.43 11.38 6.85
N ILE A 180 -5.64 11.75 6.43
CA ILE A 180 -6.86 10.96 6.63
C ILE A 180 -6.73 9.59 5.95
N LEU A 181 -6.24 9.55 4.71
CA LEU A 181 -6.04 8.30 3.98
C LEU A 181 -4.97 7.42 4.65
N LEU A 182 -3.89 8.02 5.16
CA LEU A 182 -2.86 7.29 5.88
C LEU A 182 -3.43 6.62 7.14
N ALA A 183 -4.22 7.37 7.92
CA ALA A 183 -4.90 6.87 9.11
C ALA A 183 -5.92 5.78 8.76
N TYR A 184 -6.70 5.97 7.70
CA TYR A 184 -7.66 5.00 7.20
C TYR A 184 -6.98 3.68 6.80
N THR A 185 -5.92 3.76 5.98
CA THR A 185 -5.12 2.59 5.60
C THR A 185 -4.59 1.87 6.84
N LYS A 186 -3.96 2.61 7.76
CA LYS A 186 -3.41 2.01 8.99
C LYS A 186 -4.48 1.26 9.76
N SER A 187 -5.66 1.86 9.95
CA SER A 187 -6.79 1.22 10.63
C SER A 187 -7.21 -0.09 9.93
N GLN A 188 -7.36 -0.08 8.60
CA GLN A 188 -7.78 -1.26 7.86
C GLN A 188 -6.74 -2.37 7.87
N LEU A 189 -5.45 -2.04 7.72
CA LEU A 189 -4.37 -3.03 7.79
C LEU A 189 -4.20 -3.59 9.20
N THR A 190 -4.35 -2.78 10.25
CA THR A 190 -4.32 -3.25 11.64
C THR A 190 -5.49 -4.20 11.94
N LYS A 191 -6.70 -3.89 11.49
CA LYS A 191 -7.84 -4.81 11.62
C LYS A 191 -7.56 -6.13 10.89
N ALA A 192 -7.03 -6.06 9.68
CA ALA A 192 -6.67 -7.25 8.90
C ALA A 192 -5.56 -8.06 9.58
N SER A 193 -4.54 -7.41 10.17
CA SER A 193 -3.46 -8.10 10.88
C SER A 193 -3.95 -8.76 12.17
N LEU A 194 -4.84 -8.10 12.93
CA LEU A 194 -5.43 -8.69 14.14
C LEU A 194 -6.29 -9.90 13.81
N SER A 195 -7.13 -9.80 12.77
CA SER A 195 -7.90 -10.93 12.26
C SER A 195 -6.97 -12.06 11.80
N ALA A 196 -5.91 -11.74 11.07
CA ALA A 196 -4.93 -12.71 10.62
C ALA A 196 -4.19 -13.40 11.78
N MET A 197 -3.87 -12.67 12.86
CA MET A 197 -3.24 -13.25 14.06
C MET A 197 -4.13 -14.28 14.73
N SER A 198 -5.45 -14.08 14.77
CA SER A 198 -6.37 -15.08 15.32
C SER A 198 -6.47 -16.38 14.51
N GLU A 199 -5.95 -16.39 13.27
CA GLU A 199 -5.98 -17.53 12.36
C GLU A 199 -4.62 -18.27 12.27
N VAL A 200 -3.60 -17.80 12.98
CA VAL A 200 -2.23 -18.36 12.93
C VAL A 200 -2.23 -19.79 13.48
N ARG A 201 -1.66 -20.72 12.72
CA ARG A 201 -1.49 -22.13 13.12
C ARG A 201 -0.04 -22.54 13.30
N PHE A 202 0.87 -21.85 12.60
CA PHE A 202 2.30 -22.11 12.59
C PHE A 202 3.03 -20.79 12.87
N PRO A 203 3.08 -20.36 14.15
CA PRO A 203 3.80 -19.15 14.52
C PRO A 203 5.28 -19.27 14.18
N ARG A 204 5.95 -18.14 14.00
CA ARG A 204 7.41 -18.13 13.87
C ARG A 204 7.99 -18.70 15.16
N LEU A 205 8.85 -19.70 15.04
CA LEU A 205 9.70 -20.11 16.15
C LEU A 205 10.61 -18.93 16.41
N ILE A 206 10.32 -18.17 17.46
CA ILE A 206 11.25 -17.17 17.97
C ILE A 206 12.44 -17.98 18.43
N ASP A 207 13.57 -17.79 17.76
CA ASP A 207 14.83 -18.30 18.26
C ASP A 207 15.18 -17.42 19.45
N ASP A 208 14.76 -17.84 20.65
CA ASP A 208 15.00 -17.14 21.93
C ASP A 208 16.49 -16.82 22.16
N SER A 209 17.40 -17.33 21.32
CA SER A 209 18.82 -17.00 21.31
C SER A 209 19.16 -15.60 20.76
N GLN A 210 18.23 -14.88 20.12
CA GLN A 210 18.45 -13.51 19.61
C GLN A 210 17.94 -12.39 20.53
N GLU A 211 17.07 -12.66 21.49
CA GLU A 211 16.50 -11.63 22.40
C GLU A 211 17.49 -11.20 23.50
N VAL A 212 18.64 -11.87 23.65
CA VAL A 212 19.64 -11.58 24.70
C VAL A 212 20.73 -10.58 24.27
N LYS A 213 20.76 -10.12 23.00
CA LYS A 213 21.86 -9.26 22.51
C LYS A 213 21.55 -7.77 22.32
N ASP A 214 20.30 -7.34 22.43
CA ASP A 214 19.96 -5.91 22.24
C ASP A 214 19.98 -5.10 23.55
N ASP A 215 19.84 -5.77 24.71
CA ASP A 215 19.83 -5.09 26.01
C ASP A 215 21.23 -4.84 26.61
N THR A 216 22.31 -5.31 25.98
CA THR A 216 23.69 -5.14 26.51
C THR A 216 24.51 -4.04 25.85
N ASN A 217 23.96 -3.27 24.90
CA ASN A 217 24.71 -2.21 24.21
C ASN A 217 24.19 -0.77 24.45
N ILE A 218 23.31 -0.59 25.45
CA ILE A 218 23.00 0.73 26.03
C ILE A 218 23.77 0.85 27.35
N GLN A 219 25.08 0.72 27.29
CA GLN A 219 25.94 1.06 28.42
C GLN A 219 27.04 2.02 27.93
N THR A 220 26.72 3.30 28.13
CA THR A 220 27.66 4.40 28.41
C THR A 220 28.71 4.73 27.34
N ASP A 221 28.39 5.68 26.46
CA ASP A 221 29.36 6.59 25.83
C ASP A 221 29.03 8.06 26.22
N ASP A 222 28.59 8.26 27.47
CA ASP A 222 28.60 9.57 28.15
C ASP A 222 29.92 9.73 28.91
N ALA A 223 31.04 9.81 28.18
CA ALA A 223 32.30 10.27 28.74
C ALA A 223 33.14 10.98 27.67
N ASP A 224 33.50 12.22 27.97
CA ASP A 224 34.45 13.08 27.26
C ASP A 224 34.05 13.67 25.90
N MET A 225 33.31 14.77 25.97
CA MET A 225 33.61 15.92 25.10
C MET A 225 33.97 17.12 25.97
N THR A 226 35.24 17.15 26.37
CA THR A 226 35.89 18.32 26.94
C THR A 226 36.06 19.41 25.88
N ILE A 227 35.69 20.60 26.34
CA ILE A 227 35.85 21.92 25.76
C ILE A 227 37.27 22.11 25.20
N ASN A 228 37.40 22.47 23.93
CA ASN A 228 38.56 23.22 23.44
C ASN A 228 38.09 24.42 22.62
N ALA A 229 38.13 25.57 23.29
CA ALA A 229 38.14 26.89 22.67
C ALA A 229 39.61 27.23 22.33
N HIS A 230 39.89 27.46 21.05
CA HIS A 230 41.06 28.20 20.55
C HIS A 230 40.56 28.96 19.30
N GLU A 231 40.47 30.29 19.37
CA GLU A 231 41.48 31.23 18.83
C GLU A 231 41.61 31.13 17.30
N ASP A 232 40.87 31.99 16.57
CA ASP A 232 41.40 33.20 15.91
C ASP A 232 40.27 34.05 15.29
#